data_AF-A0A6M0HX13-F1
#
_entry.id   AF-A0A6M0HX13-F1
#
_cell.length_a   1.000
_cell.length_b   1.000
_cell.length_c   1.000
_cell.angle_alpha   90.00
_cell.angle_beta   90.00
_cell.angle_gamma   90.00
#
_symmetry.space_group_name_H-M   'P 1'
#
loop_
_entity.id
_entity.type
_entity.pdbx_description
1 polymer ?
#
loop_
_entity_poly.entity_id
_entity_poly.type
_entity_poly.pdbx_seq_one_letter_code
_entity_poly.pdbx_strand_id
1 'polypeptide(L)'
;MAMTPSEKQRAYRARLKQAEKTSHDETADVIAGSFAAYVATDDEAHELDFLNDTFDSVGLQFPDLSKDEDPDWREEWTRIGGLIERGSLGKAQRMVGALVDSADALARIINRFKVREIEAAITKAGTADMSDPAERSKAVAEMVRLESLKVRLLKEVRRSFPVTTLRGGAGTI
;
A
#
# COMPACT_ATOMS: atom_id res chain seq x y z
N MET A 1 8.25 23.72 -34.12
CA MET A 1 9.73 23.66 -34.15
C MET A 1 10.19 22.62 -33.15
N ALA A 2 11.10 21.73 -33.54
CA ALA A 2 11.63 20.72 -32.62
C ALA A 2 12.64 21.37 -31.66
N MET A 3 12.51 21.09 -30.36
CA MET A 3 13.42 21.64 -29.34
C MET A 3 14.88 21.32 -29.66
N THR A 4 15.73 22.33 -29.55
CA THR A 4 17.17 22.19 -29.73
C THR A 4 17.78 21.34 -28.60
N PRO A 5 18.95 20.71 -28.79
CA PRO A 5 19.60 19.89 -27.77
C PRO A 5 19.84 20.61 -26.44
N SER A 6 20.13 21.91 -26.48
CA SER A 6 20.34 22.76 -25.29
C SER A 6 19.03 23.04 -24.54
N GLU A 7 17.93 23.26 -25.25
CA GLU A 7 16.60 23.43 -24.65
C GLU A 7 16.10 22.14 -24.00
N LYS A 8 16.36 20.98 -24.62
CA LYS A 8 16.06 19.66 -24.02
C LYS A 8 16.84 19.45 -22.72
N GLN A 9 18.13 19.79 -22.68
CA GLN A 9 18.94 19.68 -21.46
C GLN A 9 18.48 20.65 -20.37
N ARG A 10 18.10 21.89 -20.73
CA ARG A 10 17.60 22.88 -19.76
C ARG A 10 16.25 22.48 -19.18
N ALA A 11 15.34 21.97 -20.01
CA ALA A 11 14.05 21.44 -19.57
C ALA A 11 14.22 20.18 -18.69
N TYR A 12 15.19 19.33 -19.00
CA TYR A 12 15.53 18.17 -18.18
C TYR A 12 16.08 18.57 -16.81
N ARG A 13 17.03 19.51 -16.75
CA ARG A 13 17.56 20.04 -15.47
C ARG A 13 16.49 20.78 -14.66
N ALA A 14 15.60 21.52 -15.32
CA ALA A 14 14.47 22.16 -14.65
C ALA A 14 13.49 21.14 -14.07
N ARG A 15 13.18 20.06 -14.79
CA ARG A 15 12.36 18.94 -14.29
C ARG A 15 13.03 18.24 -13.11
N LEU A 16 14.33 17.98 -13.17
CA LEU A 16 15.09 17.40 -12.06
C LEU A 16 15.05 18.29 -10.83
N LYS A 17 15.35 19.58 -10.99
CA LYS A 17 15.35 20.56 -9.89
C LYS A 17 13.95 20.79 -9.28
N GLN A 18 12.90 20.58 -10.07
CA GLN A 18 11.51 20.68 -9.62
C GLN A 18 11.02 19.39 -8.94
N ALA A 19 11.48 18.22 -9.40
CA ALA A 19 11.26 16.93 -8.72
C ALA A 19 12.00 16.90 -7.37
N GLU A 20 13.22 17.44 -7.31
CA GLU A 20 14.02 17.57 -6.09
C GLU A 20 13.32 18.46 -5.05
N LYS A 21 12.70 19.56 -5.48
CA LYS A 21 11.91 20.46 -4.61
C LYS A 21 10.59 19.88 -4.10
N THR A 22 10.02 18.87 -4.76
CA THR A 22 8.73 18.23 -4.36
C THR A 22 8.92 16.91 -3.63
N SER A 23 10.18 16.48 -3.47
CA SER A 23 10.57 15.19 -2.91
C SER A 23 11.22 15.30 -1.53
N HIS A 24 11.28 16.50 -0.97
CA HIS A 24 11.80 16.74 0.36
C HIS A 24 10.64 16.71 1.37
N ASP A 25 10.83 15.98 2.46
CA ASP A 25 9.91 15.99 3.60
C ASP A 25 9.99 17.36 4.28
N GLU A 26 8.89 18.11 4.37
CA GLU A 26 8.86 19.43 5.02
C GLU A 26 9.25 19.35 6.50
N THR A 27 9.20 18.16 7.11
CA THR A 27 9.60 17.93 8.50
C THR A 27 11.10 17.71 8.67
N ALA A 28 11.87 17.49 7.60
CA ALA A 28 13.29 17.14 7.68
C ALA A 28 14.12 18.21 8.40
N ASP A 29 13.81 19.49 8.19
CA ASP A 29 14.54 20.62 8.80
C ASP A 29 14.26 20.78 10.31
N VAL A 30 13.16 20.22 10.82
CA VAL A 30 12.76 20.35 12.23
C VAL A 30 13.07 19.10 13.06
N ILE A 31 13.30 17.96 12.42
CA ILE A 31 13.66 16.71 13.09
C ILE A 31 15.14 16.77 13.49
N ALA A 32 15.39 17.02 14.77
CA ALA A 32 16.74 17.05 15.35
C ALA A 32 17.15 15.72 16.02
N GLY A 33 16.18 14.85 16.32
CA GLY A 33 16.39 13.59 17.03
C GLY A 33 16.65 12.40 16.09
N SER A 34 17.29 11.36 16.61
CA SER A 34 17.45 10.09 15.90
C SER A 34 16.18 9.24 16.04
N PHE A 35 15.57 8.86 14.92
CA PHE A 35 14.45 7.93 14.91
C PHE A 35 14.86 6.55 15.45
N ALA A 36 16.08 6.09 15.14
CA ALA A 36 16.62 4.84 15.69
C ALA A 36 16.69 4.85 17.22
N ALA A 37 17.07 5.98 17.83
CA ALA A 37 17.05 6.14 19.28
C ALA A 37 15.62 6.25 19.84
N TYR A 38 14.71 6.91 19.10
CA TYR A 38 13.32 7.06 19.49
C TYR A 38 12.59 5.71 19.59
N VAL A 39 12.74 4.85 18.58
CA VAL A 39 12.07 3.55 18.56
C VAL A 39 12.66 2.55 19.57
N ALA A 40 13.83 2.85 20.14
CA ALA A 40 14.46 2.06 21.19
C ALA A 40 13.99 2.46 22.61
N THR A 41 13.07 3.42 22.73
CA THR A 41 12.46 3.79 24.02
C THR A 41 11.44 2.74 24.47
N ASP A 42 11.21 2.61 25.79
CA ASP A 42 10.32 1.59 26.35
C ASP A 42 8.89 1.67 25.79
N ASP A 43 8.38 2.88 25.53
CA ASP A 43 7.04 3.10 25.01
C ASP A 43 6.90 2.58 23.56
N GLU A 44 7.91 2.81 22.71
CA GLU A 44 7.88 2.40 21.30
C GLU A 44 8.32 0.94 21.10
N ALA A 45 9.10 0.39 22.03
CA ALA A 45 9.52 -1.01 21.99
C ALA A 45 8.31 -1.97 22.00
N HIS A 46 7.23 -1.63 22.72
CA HIS A 46 6.01 -2.43 22.72
C HIS A 46 5.30 -2.45 21.36
N GLU A 47 5.26 -1.31 20.67
CA GLU A 47 4.69 -1.23 19.31
C GLU A 47 5.57 -1.98 18.30
N LEU A 48 6.89 -1.94 18.46
CA LEU A 48 7.82 -2.75 17.67
C LEU A 48 7.62 -4.26 17.89
N ASP A 49 7.41 -4.70 19.13
CA ASP A 49 7.11 -6.10 19.43
C ASP A 49 5.81 -6.55 18.76
N PHE A 50 4.76 -5.72 18.79
CA PHE A 50 3.52 -5.99 18.07
C PHE A 50 3.73 -6.09 16.55
N LEU A 51 4.56 -5.21 15.97
CA LEU A 51 4.91 -5.27 14.55
C LEU A 51 5.69 -6.54 14.21
N ASN A 52 6.67 -6.92 15.04
CA ASN A 52 7.43 -8.16 14.90
C ASN A 52 6.50 -9.38 14.89
N ASP A 53 5.63 -9.52 15.90
CA ASP A 53 4.67 -10.62 16.00
C ASP A 53 3.72 -10.68 14.79
N THR A 54 3.27 -9.53 14.32
CA THR A 54 2.38 -9.43 13.16
C THR A 54 3.08 -9.90 11.88
N PHE A 55 4.33 -9.48 11.67
CA PHE A 55 5.13 -9.91 10.52
C PHE A 55 5.47 -11.40 10.57
N ASP A 56 5.87 -11.90 11.74
CA ASP A 56 6.18 -13.31 11.95
C ASP A 56 4.96 -14.20 11.70
N SER A 57 3.75 -13.73 12.05
CA SER A 57 2.49 -14.46 11.79
C SER A 57 2.22 -14.73 10.30
N VAL A 58 2.85 -13.97 9.40
CA VAL A 58 2.77 -14.13 7.94
C VAL A 58 4.10 -14.61 7.33
N GLY A 59 5.06 -15.02 8.16
CA GLY A 59 6.36 -15.55 7.74
C GLY A 59 7.30 -14.48 7.16
N LEU A 60 7.12 -13.21 7.55
CA LEU A 60 7.99 -12.11 7.18
C LEU A 60 8.81 -11.68 8.40
N GLN A 61 10.04 -11.20 8.17
CA GLN A 61 10.85 -10.61 9.22
C GLN A 61 10.72 -9.09 9.17
N PHE A 62 10.37 -8.48 10.29
CA PHE A 62 10.39 -7.03 10.40
C PHE A 62 11.85 -6.55 10.56
N PRO A 63 12.26 -5.48 9.85
CA PRO A 63 13.62 -4.99 9.94
C PRO A 63 13.90 -4.31 11.29
N ASP A 64 15.13 -4.44 11.75
CA ASP A 64 15.62 -3.72 12.93
C ASP A 64 15.71 -2.20 12.63
N LEU A 65 14.80 -1.42 13.22
CA LEU A 65 14.75 0.04 13.10
C LEU A 65 15.56 0.76 14.19
N SER A 66 16.07 0.02 15.19
CA SER A 66 16.94 0.58 16.25
C SER A 66 18.35 0.93 15.74
N LYS A 67 18.66 0.51 14.51
CA LYS A 67 19.89 0.87 13.79
C LYS A 67 19.57 1.86 12.69
N ASP A 68 20.33 2.96 12.64
CA ASP A 68 20.18 3.98 11.60
C ASP A 68 20.87 3.56 10.29
N GLU A 69 20.54 2.36 9.82
CA GLU A 69 21.14 1.71 8.66
C GLU A 69 20.10 1.41 7.59
N ASP A 70 20.49 1.62 6.33
CA ASP A 70 19.62 1.44 5.18
C ASP A 70 20.40 0.94 3.95
N PRO A 71 21.03 -0.25 4.04
CA PRO A 71 21.91 -0.78 2.97
C PRO A 71 21.14 -1.15 1.70
N ASP A 72 19.84 -1.42 1.83
CA ASP A 72 18.98 -1.80 0.71
C ASP A 72 18.45 -0.61 -0.07
N TRP A 73 18.72 0.62 0.38
CA TRP A 73 18.32 1.83 -0.33
C TRP A 73 18.85 1.84 -1.77
N ARG A 74 18.01 2.34 -2.68
CA ARG A 74 18.35 2.50 -4.11
C ARG A 74 17.96 3.90 -4.57
N GLU A 75 18.83 4.55 -5.33
CA GLU A 75 18.57 5.89 -5.87
C GLU A 75 17.34 5.94 -6.79
N GLU A 76 17.05 4.85 -7.49
CA GLU A 76 15.87 4.72 -8.35
C GLU A 76 14.53 4.86 -7.60
N TRP A 77 14.50 4.58 -6.30
CA TRP A 77 13.29 4.71 -5.47
C TRP A 77 12.93 6.17 -5.19
N THR A 78 13.88 7.10 -5.33
CA THR A 78 13.56 8.55 -5.28
C THR A 78 12.61 8.97 -6.40
N ARG A 79 12.60 8.25 -7.53
CA ARG A 79 11.69 8.52 -8.66
C ARG A 79 10.31 7.91 -8.47
N ILE A 80 10.22 6.85 -7.66
CA ILE A 80 8.98 6.12 -7.40
C ILE A 80 8.51 6.52 -6.01
N GLY A 81 7.82 7.65 -5.95
CA GLY A 81 7.23 8.13 -4.71
C GLY A 81 8.08 9.13 -3.93
N GLY A 82 9.10 9.76 -4.50
CA GLY A 82 9.66 11.01 -3.94
C GLY A 82 10.17 10.92 -2.50
N LEU A 83 10.59 9.73 -2.05
CA LEU A 83 11.19 9.53 -0.72
C LEU A 83 12.72 9.53 -0.89
N ILE A 84 13.35 10.66 -0.58
CA ILE A 84 14.81 10.82 -0.62
C ILE A 84 15.45 10.32 0.68
N GLU A 85 14.70 10.36 1.79
CA GLU A 85 15.22 10.13 3.13
C GLU A 85 15.80 8.72 3.31
N ARG A 86 16.97 8.65 3.95
CA ARG A 86 17.70 7.41 4.26
C ARG A 86 17.63 7.11 5.77
N GLY A 87 18.29 6.04 6.18
CA GLY A 87 18.35 5.65 7.60
C GLY A 87 17.04 5.03 8.07
N SER A 88 16.91 4.87 9.38
CA SER A 88 15.78 4.13 9.97
C SER A 88 14.43 4.82 9.73
N LEU A 89 14.37 6.15 9.77
CA LEU A 89 13.15 6.91 9.50
C LEU A 89 12.70 6.77 8.04
N GLY A 90 13.62 7.03 7.09
CA GLY A 90 13.31 6.89 5.66
C GLY A 90 12.89 5.47 5.30
N LYS A 91 13.53 4.47 5.91
CA LYS A 91 13.15 3.06 5.79
C LYS A 91 11.73 2.80 6.30
N ALA A 92 11.40 3.26 7.51
CA ALA A 92 10.05 3.13 8.07
C ALA A 92 8.98 3.80 7.19
N GLN A 93 9.23 5.03 6.72
CA GLN A 93 8.32 5.74 5.80
C GLN A 93 8.08 4.97 4.50
N ARG A 94 9.14 4.43 3.89
CA ARG A 94 9.02 3.59 2.69
C ARG A 94 8.26 2.29 2.96
N MET A 95 8.50 1.67 4.11
CA MET A 95 7.78 0.45 4.51
C MET A 95 6.29 0.69 4.59
N VAL A 96 5.84 1.78 5.20
CA VAL A 96 4.40 2.11 5.27
C VAL A 96 3.78 2.17 3.88
N GLY A 97 4.40 2.88 2.94
CA GLY A 97 3.93 2.93 1.55
C GLY A 97 3.88 1.55 0.88
N ALA A 98 4.99 0.80 0.97
CA ALA A 98 5.09 -0.53 0.37
C ALA A 98 4.08 -1.53 0.96
N LEU A 99 3.82 -1.47 2.26
CA LEU A 99 2.86 -2.35 2.94
C LEU A 99 1.42 -2.01 2.55
N VAL A 100 1.07 -0.73 2.44
CA VAL A 100 -0.26 -0.31 1.97
C VAL A 100 -0.50 -0.77 0.53
N ASP A 101 0.47 -0.55 -0.36
CA ASP A 101 0.38 -0.98 -1.77
C ASP A 101 0.29 -2.51 -1.88
N SER A 102 1.10 -3.23 -1.10
CA SER A 102 1.09 -4.69 -1.06
C SER A 102 -0.23 -5.24 -0.50
N ALA A 103 -0.76 -4.63 0.54
CA ALA A 103 -2.05 -5.01 1.12
C ALA A 103 -3.21 -4.76 0.13
N ASP A 104 -3.22 -3.64 -0.59
CA ASP A 104 -4.22 -3.37 -1.64
C ASP A 104 -4.10 -4.41 -2.77
N ALA A 105 -2.89 -4.66 -3.27
CA ALA A 105 -2.65 -5.64 -4.32
C ALA A 105 -3.12 -7.05 -3.91
N LEU A 106 -2.75 -7.50 -2.71
CA LEU A 106 -3.15 -8.80 -2.17
C LEU A 106 -4.66 -8.88 -1.94
N ALA A 107 -5.28 -7.83 -1.38
CA ALA A 107 -6.72 -7.76 -1.20
C ALA A 107 -7.48 -7.88 -2.53
N ARG A 108 -6.99 -7.21 -3.59
CA ARG A 108 -7.55 -7.35 -4.95
C ARG A 108 -7.41 -8.77 -5.50
N ILE A 109 -6.27 -9.42 -5.29
CA ILE A 109 -6.07 -10.82 -5.72
C ILE A 109 -7.06 -11.75 -5.02
N ILE A 110 -7.14 -11.66 -3.69
CA ILE A 110 -8.07 -12.47 -2.87
C ILE A 110 -9.52 -12.21 -3.28
N ASN A 111 -9.88 -10.95 -3.51
CA ASN A 111 -11.23 -10.56 -3.92
C ASN A 111 -11.60 -11.18 -5.27
N ARG A 112 -10.76 -10.99 -6.29
CA ARG A 112 -10.97 -11.57 -7.63
C ARG A 112 -11.11 -13.09 -7.58
N PHE A 113 -10.27 -13.76 -6.80
CA PHE A 113 -10.36 -15.20 -6.59
C PHE A 113 -11.73 -15.58 -6.00
N LYS A 114 -12.13 -14.97 -4.88
CA LYS A 114 -13.42 -15.28 -4.24
C LYS A 114 -14.62 -14.98 -5.13
N VAL A 115 -14.61 -13.86 -5.87
CA VAL A 115 -15.68 -13.52 -6.81
C VAL A 115 -15.76 -14.58 -7.91
N ARG A 116 -14.63 -15.01 -8.49
CA ARG A 116 -14.59 -16.06 -9.50
C ARG A 116 -15.19 -17.38 -8.99
N GLU A 117 -14.85 -17.80 -7.76
CA GLU A 117 -15.40 -19.03 -7.18
C GLU A 117 -16.91 -18.93 -6.94
N ILE A 118 -17.40 -17.75 -6.52
CA ILE A 118 -18.85 -17.52 -6.36
C ILE A 118 -19.57 -17.56 -7.70
N GLU A 119 -19.00 -16.94 -8.74
CA GLU A 119 -19.57 -16.98 -10.10
C GLU A 119 -19.66 -18.42 -10.64
N ALA A 120 -18.61 -19.21 -10.44
CA ALA A 120 -18.61 -20.62 -10.79
C ALA A 120 -19.69 -21.41 -10.02
N ALA A 121 -19.87 -21.12 -8.73
CA ALA A 121 -20.92 -21.73 -7.92
C ALA A 121 -22.34 -21.33 -8.38
N ILE A 122 -22.56 -20.08 -8.79
CA ILE A 122 -23.82 -19.61 -9.36
C ILE A 122 -24.13 -20.35 -10.67
N THR A 123 -23.16 -20.45 -11.58
CA THR A 123 -23.33 -21.21 -12.83
C THR A 123 -23.71 -22.66 -12.56
N LYS A 124 -23.04 -23.32 -11.60
CA LYS A 124 -23.36 -24.69 -11.21
C LYS A 124 -24.76 -24.83 -10.62
N ALA A 125 -25.19 -23.89 -9.78
CA ALA A 125 -26.55 -23.89 -9.25
C ALA A 125 -27.61 -23.70 -10.35
N GLY A 126 -27.30 -22.91 -11.38
CA GLY A 126 -28.16 -22.70 -12.55
C GLY A 126 -28.33 -23.94 -13.45
N THR A 127 -27.45 -24.94 -13.35
CA THR A 127 -27.57 -26.21 -14.09
C THR A 127 -28.37 -27.30 -13.36
N ALA A 128 -28.93 -27.00 -12.18
CA ALA A 128 -29.79 -27.94 -11.47
C ALA A 128 -31.03 -28.33 -12.29
N ASP A 129 -31.62 -29.50 -12.01
CA ASP A 129 -32.84 -29.91 -12.68
C ASP A 129 -33.99 -28.96 -12.30
N MET A 130 -34.37 -28.13 -13.25
CA MET A 130 -35.42 -27.14 -13.06
C MET A 130 -36.81 -27.77 -13.22
N SER A 131 -36.94 -29.06 -13.54
CA SER A 131 -38.24 -29.71 -13.71
C SER A 131 -38.93 -30.05 -12.39
N ASP A 132 -38.19 -30.31 -11.31
CA ASP A 132 -38.73 -30.49 -9.96
C ASP A 132 -38.91 -29.12 -9.26
N PRO A 133 -40.14 -28.73 -8.87
CA PRO A 133 -40.40 -27.51 -8.11
C PRO A 133 -39.56 -27.37 -6.82
N ALA A 134 -39.27 -28.47 -6.11
CA ALA A 134 -38.50 -28.46 -4.88
C ALA A 134 -37.01 -28.19 -5.14
N GLU A 135 -36.43 -28.82 -6.17
CA GLU A 135 -35.04 -28.57 -6.58
C GLU A 135 -34.85 -27.19 -7.18
N ARG A 136 -35.80 -26.73 -8.00
CA ARG A 136 -35.83 -25.37 -8.54
C ARG A 136 -35.81 -24.32 -7.44
N SER A 137 -36.67 -24.46 -6.42
CA SER A 137 -36.74 -23.52 -5.30
C SER A 137 -35.41 -23.43 -4.54
N LYS A 138 -34.77 -24.58 -4.28
CA LYS A 138 -33.46 -24.64 -3.62
C LYS A 138 -32.36 -23.98 -4.45
N ALA A 139 -32.31 -24.26 -5.76
CA ALA A 139 -31.33 -23.68 -6.67
C ALA A 139 -31.46 -22.14 -6.73
N VAL A 140 -32.69 -21.63 -6.83
CA VAL A 140 -32.94 -20.18 -6.84
C VAL A 140 -32.53 -19.52 -5.52
N ALA A 141 -32.89 -20.11 -4.38
CA ALA A 141 -32.51 -19.59 -3.08
C ALA A 141 -30.98 -19.52 -2.91
N GLU A 142 -30.27 -20.54 -3.38
CA GLU A 142 -28.81 -20.58 -3.34
C GLU A 142 -28.17 -19.54 -4.25
N MET A 143 -28.67 -19.36 -5.48
CA MET A 143 -28.20 -18.31 -6.39
C MET A 143 -28.37 -16.91 -5.76
N VAL A 144 -29.51 -16.63 -5.13
CA VAL A 144 -29.76 -15.35 -4.44
C VAL A 144 -28.77 -15.15 -3.28
N ARG A 145 -28.50 -16.20 -2.50
CA ARG A 145 -27.52 -16.15 -1.40
C ARG A 145 -26.11 -15.86 -1.92
N LEU A 146 -25.69 -16.53 -3.00
CA LEU A 146 -24.39 -16.34 -3.64
C LEU A 146 -24.22 -14.94 -4.23
N GLU A 147 -25.25 -14.40 -4.89
CA GLU A 147 -25.25 -13.02 -5.39
C GLU A 147 -25.13 -12.01 -4.25
N SER A 148 -25.82 -12.24 -3.12
CA SER A 148 -25.68 -11.41 -1.93
C SER A 148 -24.24 -11.41 -1.40
N LEU A 149 -23.56 -12.56 -1.38
CA LEU A 149 -22.15 -12.66 -0.99
C LEU A 149 -21.23 -11.91 -1.95
N LYS A 150 -21.44 -12.04 -3.25
CA LYS A 150 -20.69 -11.31 -4.28
C LYS A 150 -20.82 -9.80 -4.10
N VAL A 151 -22.05 -9.29 -3.93
CA VAL A 151 -22.28 -7.85 -3.69
C VAL A 151 -21.57 -7.37 -2.43
N ARG A 152 -21.55 -8.16 -1.35
CA ARG A 152 -20.83 -7.81 -0.12
C ARG A 152 -19.32 -7.79 -0.30
N LEU A 153 -18.77 -8.71 -1.10
CA LEU A 153 -17.34 -8.77 -1.40
C LEU A 153 -16.87 -7.60 -2.25
N LEU A 154 -17.71 -7.08 -3.14
CA LEU A 154 -17.36 -5.94 -3.99
C LEU A 154 -17.35 -4.60 -3.25
N LYS A 155 -17.72 -4.58 -1.96
CA LYS A 155 -17.64 -3.37 -1.15
C LYS A 155 -16.19 -3.06 -0.78
N GLU A 156 -15.79 -1.82 -1.02
CA GLU A 156 -14.49 -1.30 -0.61
C GLU A 156 -14.44 -1.09 0.91
N VAL A 157 -13.29 -1.42 1.51
CA VAL A 157 -12.98 -1.10 2.90
C VAL A 157 -12.01 0.07 2.91
N ARG A 158 -12.39 1.18 3.54
CA ARG A 158 -11.53 2.35 3.71
C ARG A 158 -10.77 2.24 5.02
N ARG A 159 -9.44 2.39 4.96
CA ARG A 159 -8.56 2.51 6.13
C ARG A 159 -7.80 3.83 6.02
N SER A 160 -7.72 4.56 7.11
CA SER A 160 -6.96 5.80 7.24
C SER A 160 -5.75 5.57 8.13
N PHE A 161 -4.61 6.16 7.77
CA PHE A 161 -3.37 6.11 8.53
C PHE A 161 -2.89 7.53 8.83
N PRO A 162 -2.12 7.74 9.92
CA PRO A 162 -1.39 8.98 10.12
C PRO A 162 -0.49 9.30 8.93
N VAL A 163 -0.32 10.59 8.63
CA VAL A 163 0.59 11.03 7.57
C VAL A 163 2.03 10.86 8.06
N THR A 164 2.85 10.12 7.30
CA THR A 164 4.23 9.84 7.67
C THR A 164 5.26 10.71 6.96
N THR A 165 4.86 11.43 5.90
CA THR A 165 5.73 12.32 5.12
C THR A 165 4.91 13.51 4.64
N LEU A 166 5.40 14.73 4.89
CA LEU A 166 4.79 15.95 4.33
C LEU A 166 5.57 16.34 3.08
N ARG A 167 4.94 16.23 1.90
CA ARG A 167 5.58 16.66 0.66
C ARG A 167 5.24 18.10 0.36
N GLY A 168 6.29 18.90 0.12
CA GLY A 168 6.31 20.25 -0.42
C GLY A 168 5.06 20.61 -1.23
N GLY A 169 4.01 21.07 -0.55
CA GLY A 169 2.80 21.55 -1.16
C GLY A 169 2.91 23.05 -1.31
N ALA A 170 3.06 23.55 -2.54
CA ALA A 170 2.70 24.92 -2.85
C ALA A 170 1.20 25.08 -2.58
N GLY A 171 0.86 25.39 -1.32
CA GLY A 171 -0.46 25.80 -0.91
C GLY A 171 -0.85 27.02 -1.72
N THR A 172 -1.78 26.84 -2.66
CA THR A 172 -2.66 27.92 -3.07
C THR A 172 -4.00 27.55 -2.46
N ILE A 173 -4.33 28.23 -1.37
CA ILE A 173 -5.70 28.39 -0.89
C ILE A 173 -6.42 29.33 -1.87
#